data_AF-A0A6M1DJZ7-F1
#
_entry.id   AF-A0A6M1DJZ7-F1
#
_cell.length_a   1.000
_cell.length_b   1.000
_cell.length_c   1.000
_cell.angle_alpha   90.00
_cell.angle_beta   90.00
_cell.angle_gamma   90.00
#
_symmetry.space_group_name_H-M   'P 1'
#
loop_
_entity.id
_entity.type
_entity.pdbx_description
1 polymer ?
#
loop_
_entity_poly.entity_id
_entity_poly.type
_entity_poly.pdbx_seq_one_letter_code
_entity_poly.pdbx_strand_id
1 'polypeptide(L)'
;MSIQDTPTLMTGLFAVVQAIFLLLLTPLFTGISRQIRAKMHSRQGPGIMQDYRDITKLLKRQSVAPRDSGFIFRVMPYVLLSSMLLLAMALPVVTTTSLFSGAGDLIIILYIFALFRFFFSLSGLDTGSPFAGIGASRELT
;
A
#
# COMPACT_ATOMS: atom_id res chain seq x y z
N MET A 1 -19.14 -26.61 -5.57
CA MET A 1 -19.41 -25.17 -5.48
C MET A 1 -19.67 -24.87 -4.00
N SER A 2 -18.59 -24.71 -3.22
CA SER A 2 -18.72 -24.49 -1.77
C SER A 2 -19.25 -23.09 -1.55
N ILE A 3 -20.52 -22.98 -1.17
CA ILE A 3 -21.09 -21.75 -0.63
C ILE A 3 -20.30 -21.49 0.65
N GLN A 4 -19.50 -20.43 0.63
CA GLN A 4 -18.75 -20.01 1.80
C GLN A 4 -19.73 -19.40 2.80
N ASP A 5 -19.60 -19.76 4.08
CA ASP A 5 -20.44 -19.25 5.15
C ASP A 5 -20.44 -17.71 5.15
N THR A 6 -21.58 -17.11 5.47
CA THR A 6 -21.75 -15.66 5.60
C THR A 6 -20.60 -15.05 6.41
N PRO A 7 -20.07 -13.87 6.03
CA PRO A 7 -18.98 -13.25 6.75
C PRO A 7 -19.37 -13.04 8.21
N THR A 8 -18.75 -13.82 9.10
CA THR A 8 -18.94 -13.71 10.54
C THR A 8 -18.06 -12.58 11.06
N LEU A 9 -18.46 -11.93 12.15
CA LEU A 9 -17.63 -10.91 12.81
C LEU A 9 -16.20 -11.41 13.13
N MET A 10 -16.06 -12.71 13.43
CA MET A 10 -14.78 -13.36 13.65
C MET A 10 -13.90 -13.33 12.39
N THR A 11 -14.45 -13.70 11.21
CA THR A 11 -13.69 -13.65 9.94
C THR A 11 -13.22 -12.23 9.60
N GLY A 12 -14.08 -11.22 9.79
CA GLY A 12 -13.72 -9.81 9.63
C GLY A 12 -12.58 -9.38 10.54
N LEU A 13 -12.64 -9.75 11.82
CA LEU A 13 -11.57 -9.46 12.77
C LEU A 13 -10.24 -10.12 12.35
N PHE A 14 -10.27 -11.39 11.93
CA PHE A 14 -9.08 -12.09 11.46
C PHE A 14 -8.41 -11.40 10.28
N ALA A 15 -9.17 -10.89 9.31
CA ALA A 15 -8.57 -10.19 8.18
C ALA A 15 -8.03 -8.83 8.52
N VAL A 16 -8.66 -8.08 9.44
CA VAL A 16 -8.09 -6.83 9.93
C VAL A 16 -6.75 -7.10 10.62
N VAL A 17 -6.69 -8.12 11.47
CA VAL A 17 -5.45 -8.54 12.14
C VAL A 17 -4.40 -8.98 11.11
N GLN A 18 -4.78 -9.76 10.10
CA GLN A 18 -3.89 -10.17 9.00
C GLN A 18 -3.34 -8.94 8.26
N ALA A 19 -4.19 -7.98 7.91
CA ALA A 19 -3.78 -6.79 7.17
C ALA A 19 -2.81 -5.91 7.97
N ILE A 20 -3.07 -5.72 9.28
CA ILE A 20 -2.14 -5.01 10.18
C ILE A 20 -0.82 -5.78 10.30
N PHE A 21 -0.87 -7.10 10.44
CA PHE A 21 0.32 -7.93 10.50
C PHE A 21 1.17 -7.82 9.23
N LEU A 22 0.54 -7.88 8.04
CA LEU A 22 1.22 -7.70 6.75
C LEU A 22 1.81 -6.29 6.60
N LEU A 23 1.10 -5.25 7.06
CA LEU A 23 1.61 -3.88 7.07
C LEU A 23 2.88 -3.76 7.92
N LEU A 24 2.90 -4.39 9.10
CA LEU A 24 4.07 -4.42 9.98
C LEU A 24 5.21 -5.28 9.42
N LEU A 25 4.90 -6.35 8.69
CA LEU A 25 5.90 -7.25 8.12
C LEU A 25 6.58 -6.65 6.88
N THR A 26 5.91 -5.74 6.17
CA THR A 26 6.41 -5.14 4.91
C THR A 26 7.78 -4.47 5.05
N PRO A 27 8.04 -3.56 6.04
CA PRO A 27 9.36 -2.95 6.23
C PRO A 27 10.48 -3.96 6.53
N LEU A 28 10.16 -5.09 7.16
CA LEU A 28 11.14 -6.15 7.42
C LEU A 28 11.65 -6.75 6.11
N PHE A 29 10.73 -7.10 5.21
CA PHE A 29 11.08 -7.63 3.89
C PHE A 29 11.82 -6.60 3.04
N THR A 30 11.43 -5.33 3.10
CA THR A 30 12.16 -4.25 2.43
C THR A 30 13.60 -4.13 2.97
N GLY A 31 13.79 -4.17 4.29
CA GLY A 31 15.11 -4.13 4.91
C GLY A 31 16.02 -5.29 4.48
N ILE A 32 15.47 -6.51 4.46
CA ILE A 32 16.20 -7.71 3.98
C ILE A 32 16.57 -7.56 2.49
N SER A 33 15.61 -7.17 1.64
CA SER A 33 15.83 -6.90 0.22
C SER A 33 16.97 -5.89 -0.02
N ARG A 34 16.98 -4.79 0.75
CA ARG A 34 18.04 -3.77 0.68
C ARG A 34 19.42 -4.34 1.07
N GLN A 35 19.49 -5.21 2.08
CA GLN A 35 20.74 -5.87 2.46
C GLN A 35 21.23 -6.84 1.39
N ILE A 36 20.35 -7.68 0.84
CA ILE A 36 20.70 -8.61 -0.24
C ILE A 36 21.25 -7.82 -1.43
N ARG A 37 20.57 -6.75 -1.83
CA ARG A 37 21.02 -5.86 -2.91
C ARG A 37 22.38 -5.22 -2.61
N ALA A 38 22.61 -4.80 -1.38
CA ALA A 38 23.90 -4.24 -0.98
C ALA A 38 25.03 -5.28 -1.08
N LYS A 39 24.78 -6.50 -0.60
CA LYS A 39 25.75 -7.60 -0.69
C LYS A 39 26.09 -7.95 -2.15
N MET A 40 25.10 -7.94 -3.04
CA MET A 40 25.31 -8.16 -4.48
C MET A 40 26.20 -7.08 -5.13
N HIS A 41 26.12 -5.85 -4.65
CA HIS A 41 26.97 -4.75 -5.10
C HIS A 41 28.27 -4.60 -4.28
N SER A 42 28.65 -5.62 -3.49
CA SER A 42 29.85 -5.61 -2.65
C SER A 42 29.95 -4.40 -1.71
N ARG A 43 28.80 -3.88 -1.26
CA ARG A 43 28.70 -2.76 -0.31
C ARG A 43 28.02 -3.20 0.98
N GLN A 44 28.31 -2.51 2.09
CA GLN A 44 27.60 -2.75 3.34
C GLN A 44 26.21 -2.10 3.29
N GLY A 45 25.18 -2.92 3.44
CA GLY A 45 23.78 -2.47 3.44
C GLY A 45 23.36 -1.83 4.76
N PRO A 46 22.23 -1.10 4.77
CA PRO A 46 21.64 -0.61 6.02
C PRO A 46 21.20 -1.77 6.93
N GLY A 47 21.04 -1.52 8.23
CA GLY A 47 20.50 -2.51 9.16
C GLY A 47 19.07 -2.93 8.78
N ILE A 48 18.68 -4.19 9.07
CA ILE A 48 17.34 -4.72 8.73
C ILE A 48 16.22 -3.86 9.34
N MET A 49 16.43 -3.35 10.55
CA MET A 49 15.46 -2.51 11.27
C MET A 49 15.48 -1.02 10.84
N GLN A 50 16.24 -0.66 9.81
CA GLN A 50 16.38 0.73 9.39
C GLN A 50 15.05 1.31 8.90
N ASP A 51 14.26 0.54 8.14
CA ASP A 51 13.01 1.04 7.57
C ASP A 51 11.98 1.41 8.66
N TYR A 52 11.96 0.70 9.79
CA TYR A 52 11.13 1.08 10.96
C TYR A 52 11.58 2.40 11.60
N ARG A 53 12.90 2.64 11.69
CA ARG A 53 13.44 3.91 12.20
C ARG A 53 13.14 5.07 11.25
N ASP A 54 13.19 4.81 9.95
CA ASP A 54 12.88 5.81 8.93
C ASP A 54 11.39 6.19 8.95
N ILE A 55 10.48 5.20 9.07
CA ILE A 55 9.04 5.47 9.23
C ILE A 55 8.77 6.31 10.48
N THR A 56 9.30 5.90 11.64
CA THR A 56 9.10 6.65 12.90
C THR A 56 9.72 8.06 12.85
N LYS A 57 10.82 8.23 12.14
CA LYS A 57 11.43 9.54 11.88
C LYS A 57 10.55 10.40 10.98
N LEU A 58 9.98 9.84 9.91
CA LEU A 58 9.13 10.57 8.97
C LEU A 58 7.80 10.99 9.58
N LEU A 59 7.19 10.13 10.40
CA LEU A 59 5.94 10.47 11.12
C LEU A 59 6.10 11.63 12.11
N LYS A 60 7.32 11.90 12.58
CA LYS A 60 7.64 13.03 13.46
C LYS A 60 7.93 14.33 12.70
N ARG A 61 8.04 14.29 11.37
CA ARG A 61 8.31 15.48 10.56
C ARG A 61 7.04 16.26 10.29
N GLN A 62 7.19 17.57 10.14
CA GLN A 62 6.10 18.43 9.72
C GLN A 62 5.61 18.02 8.33
N SER A 63 4.29 17.90 8.19
CA SER A 63 3.65 17.74 6.88
C SER A 63 3.72 19.06 6.12
N VAL A 64 4.25 19.01 4.90
CA VAL A 64 4.37 20.18 4.00
C VAL A 64 3.61 19.87 2.72
N ALA A 65 2.68 20.76 2.35
CA ALA A 65 1.94 20.68 1.10
C ALA A 65 2.20 21.94 0.26
N PRO A 66 2.29 21.83 -1.09
CA PRO A 66 2.38 23.00 -1.97
C PRO A 66 1.20 23.96 -1.76
N ARG A 67 1.42 25.26 -1.96
CA ARG A 67 0.37 26.28 -1.81
C ARG A 67 -0.79 26.05 -2.78
N ASP A 68 -0.46 25.68 -4.01
CA ASP A 68 -1.41 25.43 -5.08
C ASP A 68 -1.94 23.99 -5.10
N SER A 69 -1.63 23.19 -4.06
CA SER A 69 -2.12 21.81 -4.00
C SER A 69 -3.59 21.73 -3.56
N GLY A 70 -4.36 20.96 -4.30
CA GLY A 70 -5.76 20.71 -4.00
C GLY A 70 -5.98 19.65 -2.91
N PHE A 71 -7.24 19.23 -2.81
CA PHE A 71 -7.69 18.24 -1.84
C PHE A 71 -7.17 16.83 -2.14
N ILE A 72 -6.98 16.50 -3.42
CA ILE A 72 -6.63 15.15 -3.86
C ILE A 72 -5.22 14.81 -3.39
N PHE A 73 -4.30 15.77 -3.47
CA PHE A 73 -2.94 15.63 -2.93
C PHE A 73 -2.95 15.26 -1.44
N ARG A 74 -3.83 15.87 -0.64
CA ARG A 74 -3.92 15.62 0.81
C ARG A 74 -4.57 14.28 1.14
N VAL A 75 -5.52 13.85 0.33
CA VAL A 75 -6.24 12.58 0.53
C VAL A 75 -5.46 11.36 0.03
N MET A 76 -4.56 11.56 -0.94
CA MET A 76 -3.82 10.46 -1.57
C MET A 76 -3.12 9.49 -0.59
N PRO A 77 -2.41 9.96 0.47
CA PRO A 77 -1.77 9.04 1.43
C PRO A 77 -2.77 8.11 2.12
N TYR A 78 -3.99 8.57 2.37
CA TYR A 78 -5.06 7.77 2.96
C TYR A 78 -5.64 6.79 1.94
N VAL A 79 -5.83 7.21 0.68
CA VAL A 79 -6.30 6.32 -0.41
C VAL A 79 -5.31 5.19 -0.65
N LEU A 80 -4.01 5.49 -0.64
CA LEU A 80 -2.95 4.47 -0.71
C LEU A 80 -3.12 3.46 0.43
N LEU A 81 -3.14 3.93 1.68
CA LEU A 81 -3.18 3.05 2.85
C LEU A 81 -4.45 2.20 2.87
N SER A 82 -5.61 2.81 2.64
CA SER A 82 -6.91 2.13 2.60
C SER A 82 -6.97 1.10 1.48
N SER A 83 -6.51 1.42 0.27
CA SER A 83 -6.50 0.48 -0.87
C SER A 83 -5.60 -0.73 -0.59
N MET A 84 -4.40 -0.50 -0.04
CA MET A 84 -3.47 -1.59 0.28
C MET A 84 -3.96 -2.47 1.43
N LEU A 85 -4.58 -1.87 2.47
CA LEU A 85 -5.19 -2.64 3.56
C LEU A 85 -6.37 -3.47 3.07
N LEU A 86 -7.21 -2.91 2.19
CA LEU A 86 -8.36 -3.63 1.64
C LEU A 86 -7.92 -4.80 0.76
N LEU A 87 -6.85 -4.64 -0.03
CA LEU A 87 -6.20 -5.73 -0.74
C LEU A 87 -5.65 -6.81 0.22
N ALA A 88 -4.99 -6.39 1.30
CA ALA A 88 -4.45 -7.32 2.29
C ALA A 88 -5.53 -8.10 3.07
N MET A 89 -6.74 -7.54 3.18
CA MET A 89 -7.91 -8.22 3.75
C MET A 89 -8.59 -9.16 2.74
N ALA A 90 -8.58 -8.80 1.45
CA ALA A 90 -9.18 -9.60 0.38
C ALA A 90 -8.35 -10.85 0.06
N LEU A 91 -7.01 -10.75 0.12
CA LEU A 91 -6.14 -11.86 -0.20
C LEU A 91 -6.09 -12.91 0.94
N PRO A 92 -6.37 -14.20 0.65
CA PRO A 92 -6.19 -15.29 1.61
C PRO A 92 -4.70 -15.64 1.71
N VAL A 93 -3.96 -14.90 2.55
CA VAL A 93 -2.52 -15.13 2.78
C VAL A 93 -2.29 -16.16 3.89
N VAL A 94 -3.09 -16.10 4.96
CA VAL A 94 -2.97 -16.99 6.14
C VAL A 94 -4.20 -17.89 6.29
N THR A 95 -5.36 -17.47 5.79
CA THR A 95 -6.62 -18.21 5.90
C THR A 95 -6.92 -19.04 4.63
N THR A 96 -7.60 -20.18 4.79
CA THR A 96 -8.14 -20.97 3.67
C THR A 96 -9.43 -20.39 3.09
N THR A 97 -9.99 -19.36 3.74
CA THR A 97 -11.23 -18.67 3.40
C THR A 97 -10.95 -17.18 3.21
N SER A 98 -11.30 -16.64 2.04
CA SER A 98 -11.28 -15.19 1.77
C SER A 98 -12.54 -14.53 2.32
N LEU A 99 -12.47 -13.29 2.83
CA LEU A 99 -13.69 -12.54 3.19
C LEU A 99 -14.62 -12.30 2.01
N PHE A 100 -14.06 -12.19 0.81
CA PHE A 100 -14.78 -11.94 -0.42
C PHE A 100 -14.76 -13.23 -1.26
N SER A 101 -15.66 -14.16 -0.96
CA SER A 101 -15.72 -15.43 -1.70
C SER A 101 -16.31 -15.24 -3.10
N GLY A 102 -15.61 -15.67 -4.15
CA GLY A 102 -16.17 -15.86 -5.50
C GLY A 102 -15.26 -15.43 -6.66
N ALA A 103 -15.76 -15.60 -7.89
CA ALA A 103 -15.08 -15.18 -9.13
C ALA A 103 -14.88 -13.65 -9.23
N GLY A 104 -15.53 -12.86 -8.37
CA GLY A 104 -15.36 -11.42 -8.27
C GLY A 104 -14.07 -10.96 -7.58
N ASP A 105 -13.35 -11.85 -6.88
CA ASP A 105 -12.18 -11.48 -6.06
C ASP A 105 -11.03 -10.91 -6.92
N LEU A 106 -10.70 -11.56 -8.04
CA LEU A 106 -9.67 -11.06 -8.96
C LEU A 106 -10.07 -9.72 -9.60
N ILE A 107 -11.34 -9.60 -10.00
CA ILE A 107 -11.86 -8.37 -10.61
C ILE A 107 -11.78 -7.23 -9.59
N ILE A 108 -12.23 -7.46 -8.35
CA ILE A 108 -12.15 -6.48 -7.25
C ILE A 108 -10.70 -6.07 -7.00
N ILE A 109 -9.77 -7.02 -6.91
CA ILE A 109 -8.34 -6.75 -6.75
C ILE A 109 -7.81 -5.84 -7.86
N LEU A 110 -8.11 -6.17 -9.13
CA LEU A 110 -7.70 -5.36 -10.28
C LEU A 110 -8.30 -3.95 -10.22
N TYR A 111 -9.58 -3.82 -9.88
CA TYR A 111 -10.22 -2.51 -9.74
C TYR A 111 -9.67 -1.68 -8.58
N ILE A 112 -9.30 -2.31 -7.45
CA ILE A 112 -8.65 -1.59 -6.34
C ILE A 112 -7.26 -1.09 -6.75
N PHE A 113 -6.47 -1.93 -7.45
CA PHE A 113 -5.18 -1.50 -8.00
C PHE A 113 -5.35 -0.38 -9.02
N ALA A 114 -6.35 -0.47 -9.91
CA ALA A 114 -6.65 0.58 -10.88
C ALA A 114 -7.08 1.89 -10.19
N LEU A 115 -7.92 1.81 -9.15
CA LEU A 115 -8.34 2.94 -8.33
C LEU A 115 -7.13 3.60 -7.65
N PHE A 116 -6.25 2.81 -7.03
CA PHE A 116 -5.02 3.32 -6.44
C PHE A 116 -4.18 4.08 -7.49
N ARG A 117 -3.91 3.47 -8.65
CA ARG A 117 -3.11 4.10 -9.72
C ARG A 117 -3.73 5.38 -10.24
N PHE A 118 -5.06 5.39 -10.41
CA PHE A 118 -5.79 6.57 -10.84
C PHE A 118 -5.63 7.73 -9.85
N PHE A 119 -5.89 7.51 -8.57
CA PHE A 119 -5.74 8.55 -7.55
C PHE A 119 -4.27 8.98 -7.39
N PHE A 120 -3.31 8.05 -7.52
CA PHE A 120 -1.89 8.36 -7.45
C PHE A 120 -1.47 9.32 -8.56
N SER A 121 -1.85 9.03 -9.81
CA SER A 121 -1.59 9.94 -10.95
C SER A 121 -2.31 11.28 -10.76
N LEU A 122 -3.57 11.26 -10.34
CA LEU A 122 -4.37 12.46 -10.10
C LEU A 122 -3.76 13.36 -9.02
N SER A 123 -3.18 12.77 -7.97
CA SER A 123 -2.48 13.52 -6.91
C SER A 123 -1.25 14.26 -7.42
N GLY A 124 -0.55 13.73 -8.43
CA GLY A 124 0.58 14.38 -9.08
C GLY A 124 0.14 15.60 -9.88
N LEU A 125 -0.97 15.50 -10.60
CA LEU A 125 -1.58 16.61 -11.36
C LEU A 125 -2.10 17.72 -10.43
N ASP A 126 -2.65 17.35 -9.27
CA ASP A 126 -3.23 18.28 -8.29
C ASP A 126 -2.18 19.11 -7.52
N THR A 127 -0.89 18.87 -7.71
CA THR A 127 0.18 19.60 -6.98
C THR A 127 0.52 20.97 -7.56
N GLY A 128 0.07 21.28 -8.78
CA GLY A 128 0.44 22.51 -9.50
C GLY A 128 1.88 22.54 -10.02
N SER A 129 2.65 21.45 -9.87
CA SER A 129 4.04 21.38 -10.33
C SER A 129 4.15 20.74 -11.72
N PRO A 130 4.85 21.36 -12.70
CA PRO A 130 5.10 20.77 -14.01
C PRO A 130 5.79 19.40 -13.94
N PHE A 131 6.70 19.22 -12.98
CA PHE A 131 7.44 17.95 -12.81
C PHE A 131 6.53 16.83 -12.30
N ALA A 132 5.62 17.14 -11.37
CA ALA A 132 4.69 16.16 -10.84
C ALA A 132 3.67 15.73 -11.91
N GLY A 133 3.24 16.65 -12.77
CA GLY A 133 2.36 16.34 -13.90
C GLY A 133 3.02 15.42 -14.94
N ILE A 134 4.28 15.67 -15.30
CA ILE A 134 5.04 14.77 -16.20
C ILE A 134 5.19 13.38 -15.56
N GLY A 135 5.46 13.31 -14.24
CA GLY A 135 5.51 12.05 -13.50
C GLY A 135 4.18 11.29 -13.52
N ALA A 136 3.08 12.00 -13.31
CA ALA A 136 1.73 11.42 -13.33
C ALA A 136 1.37 10.79 -14.68
N SER A 137 1.78 11.37 -15.81
CA SER A 137 1.55 10.80 -17.15
C SER A 137 2.34 9.50 -17.37
N ARG A 138 3.55 9.38 -16.81
CA ARG A 138 4.38 8.17 -16.92
C ARG A 138 3.81 6.99 -16.15
N GLU A 139 3.03 7.24 -15.11
CA GLU A 139 2.35 6.20 -14.33
C GLU A 139 1.09 5.66 -15.03
N LEU A 140 0.57 6.35 -16.04
CA LEU A 140 -0.64 5.93 -16.77
C LEU A 140 -0.36 5.28 -18.13
N THR A 141 0.86 5.43 -18.66
CA THR A 141 1.30 4.81 -19.93
C THR A 141 1.85 3.41 -19.65
#